data_AF-A0A7X7IRE5-F1
#
_entry.id   AF-A0A7X7IRE5-F1
#
_cell.length_a   1.000
_cell.length_b   1.000
_cell.length_c   1.000
_cell.angle_alpha   90.00
_cell.angle_beta   90.00
_cell.angle_gamma   90.00
#
_symmetry.space_group_name_H-M   'P 1'
#
loop_
_entity.id
_entity.type
_entity.pdbx_description
1 polymer ?
#
loop_
_entity_poly.entity_id
_entity_poly.type
_entity_poly.pdbx_seq_one_letter_code
_entity_poly.pdbx_strand_id
1 'polypeptide(L)'
;MKKTLLFLCICGMAVAVMAGVLSPYNLGRVTVRVVDEQGNPVTNATAGIGFSRNIPAGEGWGTRPFSITGQTDTNGMFSAEAEGNPSGSCSARKEGYYPTLGIDFMFTNVVGDRWEPWNPTIAVVLRKVGNPIPMYAKRVPIESEMPVADEPVGYDLMIGDWVAPHGKGQVADFVVTMKRRVADWKDFETHLTLTFSNQLDGIQAIQEAGPKGSAFRLPRTASETSYQVMWTNSIGYVPGKGYFQTQPKNCLGYLFRARSVVDDKGQLVRALYGKIKGPIEFDARESKTAHIGFTYYLNPTPNDRNLEFDPSRNLLTDLKSAEQVKEP
;
A
#
# COMPACT_ATOMS: atom_id res chain seq x y z
N MET A 1 4.55 73.37 -66.87
CA MET A 1 5.04 72.94 -65.54
C MET A 1 4.23 71.75 -65.06
N LYS A 2 4.74 70.53 -65.23
CA LYS A 2 4.18 69.29 -64.67
C LYS A 2 5.30 68.62 -63.85
N LYS A 3 5.06 68.44 -62.55
CA LYS A 3 6.00 67.80 -61.62
C LYS A 3 5.89 66.28 -61.79
N THR A 4 6.98 65.63 -62.20
CA THR A 4 7.10 64.18 -62.21
C THR A 4 7.55 63.73 -60.82
N LEU A 5 6.69 62.99 -60.12
CA LEU A 5 6.95 62.45 -58.79
C LEU A 5 7.57 61.05 -58.94
N LEU A 6 8.82 60.90 -58.50
CA LEU A 6 9.55 59.63 -58.48
C LEU A 6 9.14 58.85 -57.23
N PHE A 7 8.42 57.74 -57.37
CA PHE A 7 8.11 56.84 -56.26
C PHE A 7 9.23 55.78 -56.14
N LEU A 8 10.03 55.88 -55.08
CA LEU A 8 11.03 54.88 -54.70
C LEU A 8 10.31 53.79 -53.88
N CYS A 9 10.14 52.60 -54.46
CA CYS A 9 9.60 51.43 -53.76
C CYS A 9 10.73 50.78 -52.92
N ILE A 10 10.77 51.03 -51.62
CA ILE A 10 11.64 50.33 -50.67
C ILE A 10 10.86 49.13 -50.12
N CYS A 11 11.20 47.93 -50.57
CA CYS A 11 10.70 46.67 -49.99
C CYS A 11 11.40 46.43 -48.65
N GLY A 12 10.75 46.79 -47.54
CA GLY A 12 11.17 46.38 -46.20
C GLY A 12 10.70 44.94 -45.92
N MET A 13 11.60 43.97 -46.02
CA MET A 13 11.38 42.64 -45.46
C MET A 13 11.50 42.73 -43.93
N ALA A 14 10.37 42.80 -43.25
CA ALA A 14 10.32 42.64 -41.79
C ALA A 14 10.45 41.14 -41.46
N VAL A 15 11.65 40.73 -41.05
CA VAL A 15 11.85 39.41 -40.42
C VAL A 15 11.33 39.52 -38.99
N ALA A 16 10.12 38.99 -38.76
CA ALA A 16 9.63 38.79 -37.40
C ALA A 16 10.39 37.62 -36.77
N VAL A 17 11.39 37.94 -35.94
CA VAL A 17 11.98 36.96 -35.03
C VAL A 17 10.95 36.69 -33.93
N MET A 18 10.14 35.65 -34.12
CA MET A 18 9.38 35.07 -33.03
C MET A 18 10.39 34.50 -32.04
N ALA A 19 10.70 35.26 -30.99
CA ALA A 19 11.40 34.74 -29.83
C ALA A 19 10.48 33.67 -29.22
N GLY A 20 10.69 32.41 -29.62
CA GLY A 20 10.06 31.28 -28.95
C GLY A 20 10.44 31.36 -27.49
N VAL A 21 9.44 31.50 -26.61
CA VAL A 21 9.68 31.36 -25.17
C VAL A 21 10.18 29.94 -24.97
N LEU A 22 11.48 29.79 -24.72
CA LEU A 22 12.06 28.51 -24.38
C LEU A 22 11.35 27.99 -23.13
N SER A 23 10.82 26.78 -23.22
CA SER A 23 10.20 26.12 -22.07
C SER A 23 11.25 26.05 -20.94
N PRO A 24 10.91 26.42 -19.69
CA PRO A 24 11.83 26.26 -18.57
C PRO A 24 12.03 24.79 -18.16
N TYR A 25 11.40 23.86 -18.88
CA TYR A 25 11.43 22.43 -18.62
C TYR A 25 12.18 21.71 -19.73
N ASN A 26 12.94 20.68 -19.34
CA ASN A 26 13.59 19.80 -20.31
C ASN A 26 12.61 18.72 -20.77
N LEU A 27 12.75 18.29 -22.02
CA LEU A 27 11.97 17.21 -22.60
C LEU A 27 12.42 15.88 -22.01
N GLY A 28 11.49 15.12 -21.44
CA GLY A 28 11.72 13.75 -20.99
C GLY A 28 10.94 12.76 -21.85
N ARG A 29 11.57 11.62 -22.14
CA ARG A 29 10.91 10.44 -22.73
C ARG A 29 11.00 9.29 -21.74
N VAL A 30 9.92 8.52 -21.59
CA VAL A 30 9.89 7.28 -20.79
C VAL A 30 9.14 6.21 -21.55
N THR A 31 9.57 4.96 -21.38
CA THR A 31 8.82 3.78 -21.82
C THR A 31 8.41 2.96 -20.62
N VAL A 32 7.15 2.55 -20.56
CA VAL A 32 6.65 1.56 -19.61
C VAL A 32 6.65 0.19 -20.29
N ARG A 33 7.15 -0.82 -19.58
CA ARG A 33 6.99 -2.24 -19.93
C ARG A 33 6.06 -2.90 -18.93
N VAL A 34 4.84 -3.20 -19.34
CA VAL A 34 3.84 -3.89 -18.51
C VAL A 34 3.97 -5.39 -18.67
N VAL A 35 4.19 -6.09 -17.56
CA VAL A 35 4.34 -7.56 -17.53
C VAL A 35 3.45 -8.20 -16.45
N ASP A 36 3.19 -9.49 -16.56
CA ASP A 36 2.59 -10.29 -15.49
C ASP A 36 3.64 -10.77 -14.46
N GLU A 37 3.20 -11.52 -13.45
CA GLU A 37 4.09 -12.07 -12.40
C GLU A 37 5.14 -13.07 -12.95
N GLN A 38 4.94 -13.61 -14.15
CA GLN A 38 5.86 -14.51 -14.83
C GLN A 38 6.80 -13.76 -15.79
N GLY A 39 6.64 -12.43 -15.91
CA GLY A 39 7.44 -11.59 -16.80
C GLY A 39 6.93 -11.56 -18.25
N ASN A 40 5.78 -12.16 -18.55
CA ASN A 40 5.19 -12.12 -19.89
C ASN A 40 4.60 -10.74 -20.17
N PRO A 41 4.70 -10.24 -21.41
CA PRO A 41 4.14 -8.94 -21.77
C PRO A 41 2.62 -8.92 -21.65
N VAL A 42 2.08 -7.86 -21.06
CA VAL A 42 0.63 -7.64 -20.99
C VAL A 42 0.23 -6.61 -22.05
N THR A 43 -0.30 -7.10 -23.16
CA THR A 43 -0.81 -6.27 -24.26
C THR A 43 -2.13 -5.57 -23.93
N ASN A 44 -2.44 -4.44 -24.56
CA ASN A 44 -3.66 -3.65 -24.38
C ASN A 44 -3.96 -3.27 -22.91
N ALA A 45 -2.92 -3.19 -22.07
CA ALA A 45 -3.04 -2.61 -20.74
C ALA A 45 -3.06 -1.09 -20.88
N THR A 46 -3.89 -0.40 -20.09
CA THR A 46 -3.83 1.05 -19.98
C THR A 46 -2.61 1.41 -19.13
N ALA A 47 -1.56 1.92 -19.76
CA ALA A 47 -0.38 2.44 -19.10
C ALA A 47 -0.46 3.95 -18.95
N GLY A 48 0.10 4.49 -17.87
CA GLY A 48 0.19 5.92 -17.63
C GLY A 48 1.61 6.31 -17.23
N ILE A 49 2.13 7.38 -17.82
CA ILE A 49 3.40 8.01 -17.47
C ILE A 49 3.09 9.40 -16.92
N GLY A 50 3.33 9.58 -15.63
CA GLY A 50 3.10 10.81 -14.90
C GLY A 50 4.35 11.69 -14.87
N PHE A 51 4.16 12.98 -15.16
CA PHE A 51 5.15 14.05 -15.05
C PHE A 51 4.60 15.14 -14.12
N SER A 52 5.42 16.13 -13.80
CA SER A 52 4.96 17.31 -13.07
C SER A 52 5.62 18.59 -13.60
N ARG A 53 4.99 19.72 -13.35
CA ARG A 53 5.54 21.07 -13.55
C ARG A 53 5.39 21.87 -12.27
N ASN A 54 6.19 22.91 -12.08
CA ASN A 54 5.99 23.83 -10.96
C ASN A 54 4.69 24.60 -11.14
N ILE A 55 3.98 24.84 -10.03
CA ILE A 55 2.83 25.76 -10.03
C ILE A 55 3.35 27.17 -10.36
N PRO A 56 2.70 27.91 -11.29
CA PRO A 56 3.14 29.25 -11.65
C PRO A 56 3.25 30.18 -10.44
N ALA A 57 4.23 31.08 -10.48
CA ALA A 57 4.37 32.11 -9.45
C ALA A 57 3.08 32.94 -9.36
N GLY A 58 2.51 33.05 -8.15
CA GLY A 58 1.24 33.72 -7.90
C GLY A 58 0.02 32.80 -7.79
N GLU A 59 0.12 31.53 -8.17
CA GLU A 59 -0.97 30.54 -8.05
C GLU A 59 -0.80 29.59 -6.85
N GLY A 60 0.33 29.67 -6.13
CA GLY A 60 0.61 28.86 -4.95
C GLY A 60 2.04 28.31 -4.92
N TRP A 61 2.25 27.31 -4.05
CA TRP A 61 3.54 26.63 -3.88
C TRP A 61 3.42 25.15 -4.26
N GLY A 62 4.46 24.59 -4.89
CA GLY A 62 4.56 23.15 -5.17
C GLY A 62 4.55 22.80 -6.66
N THR A 63 4.13 21.57 -6.97
CA THR A 63 4.09 21.04 -8.32
C THR A 63 2.67 20.63 -8.73
N ARG A 64 2.36 20.72 -10.02
CA ARG A 64 1.13 20.26 -10.65
C ARG A 64 1.44 18.98 -11.44
N PRO A 65 0.97 17.80 -10.99
CA PRO A 65 1.15 16.57 -11.73
C PRO A 65 0.22 16.51 -12.95
N PHE A 66 0.65 15.81 -13.99
CA PHE A 66 -0.17 15.43 -15.15
C PHE A 66 0.28 14.07 -15.65
N SER A 67 -0.52 13.40 -16.47
CA SER A 67 -0.18 12.07 -16.99
C SER A 67 -0.57 11.91 -18.45
N ILE A 68 0.26 11.19 -19.19
CA ILE A 68 -0.02 10.75 -20.55
C ILE A 68 -0.37 9.27 -20.46
N THR A 69 -1.52 8.90 -21.02
CA THR A 69 -2.02 7.51 -21.00
C THR A 69 -2.14 6.95 -22.40
N GLY A 70 -1.97 5.64 -22.51
CA GLY A 70 -2.16 4.91 -23.76
C GLY A 70 -2.24 3.41 -23.51
N GLN A 71 -2.42 2.64 -24.57
CA GLN A 71 -2.45 1.19 -24.50
C GLN A 71 -1.06 0.61 -24.82
N THR A 72 -0.71 -0.47 -24.15
CA THR A 72 0.50 -1.22 -24.46
C THR A 72 0.36 -2.02 -25.74
N ASP A 73 1.46 -2.11 -26.50
CA ASP A 73 1.54 -2.93 -27.72
C ASP A 73 1.61 -4.45 -27.41
N THR A 74 1.89 -5.27 -28.42
CA THR A 74 2.05 -6.74 -28.27
C THR A 74 3.25 -7.14 -27.40
N ASN A 75 4.21 -6.24 -27.19
CA ASN A 75 5.37 -6.42 -26.32
C ASN A 75 5.14 -5.86 -24.91
N GLY A 76 3.93 -5.38 -24.61
CA GLY A 76 3.61 -4.77 -23.33
C GLY A 76 4.18 -3.36 -23.17
N MET A 77 4.54 -2.68 -24.26
CA MET A 77 5.25 -1.41 -24.24
C MET A 77 4.34 -0.22 -24.53
N PHE A 78 4.55 0.88 -23.81
CA PHE A 78 3.95 2.19 -24.09
C PHE A 78 4.97 3.29 -23.77
N SER A 79 5.19 4.22 -24.70
CA SER A 79 6.11 5.35 -24.50
C SER A 79 5.38 6.68 -24.55
N ALA A 80 5.85 7.65 -23.77
CA ALA A 80 5.38 9.02 -23.83
C ALA A 80 6.52 10.01 -23.64
N GLU A 81 6.33 11.20 -24.21
CA GLU A 81 7.24 12.34 -24.11
C GLU A 81 6.50 13.53 -23.50
N ALA A 82 7.15 14.20 -22.55
CA ALA A 82 6.63 15.45 -22.00
C ALA A 82 7.75 16.30 -21.42
N GLU A 83 7.60 17.62 -21.53
CA GLU A 83 8.42 18.57 -20.79
C GLU A 83 7.91 18.69 -19.35
N GLY A 84 8.82 18.51 -18.39
CA GLY A 84 8.49 18.62 -16.96
C GLY A 84 9.71 18.55 -16.05
N ASN A 85 9.43 18.41 -14.76
CA ASN A 85 10.39 18.17 -13.70
C ASN A 85 11.09 16.80 -13.85
N PRO A 86 12.24 16.57 -13.18
CA PRO A 86 13.05 15.37 -13.36
C PRO A 86 12.43 14.10 -12.76
N SER A 87 11.35 14.19 -11.99
CA SER A 87 10.70 13.04 -11.35
C SER A 87 9.28 12.82 -11.88
N GLY A 88 8.91 11.55 -11.90
CA GLY A 88 7.59 11.11 -12.31
C GLY A 88 7.29 9.71 -11.79
N SER A 89 6.14 9.17 -12.22
CA SER A 89 5.76 7.80 -11.87
C SER A 89 5.00 7.12 -13.00
N CYS A 90 5.09 5.80 -13.05
CA CYS A 90 4.38 4.97 -14.01
C CYS A 90 3.23 4.22 -13.32
N SER A 91 2.21 3.88 -14.10
CA SER A 91 1.08 3.07 -13.68
C SER A 91 0.61 2.16 -14.79
N ALA A 92 -0.07 1.07 -14.44
CA ALA A 92 -0.77 0.22 -15.38
C ALA A 92 -2.09 -0.29 -14.79
N ARG A 93 -3.09 -0.45 -15.66
CA ARG A 93 -4.39 -1.06 -15.35
C ARG A 93 -4.82 -1.97 -16.49
N LYS A 94 -5.43 -3.10 -16.15
CA LYS A 94 -6.08 -3.98 -17.11
C LYS A 94 -7.19 -4.76 -16.41
N GLU A 95 -8.31 -4.96 -17.09
CA GLU A 95 -9.38 -5.83 -16.59
C GLU A 95 -8.84 -7.24 -16.30
N GLY A 96 -9.26 -7.84 -15.19
CA GLY A 96 -8.74 -9.13 -14.72
C GLY A 96 -7.35 -9.06 -14.06
N TYR A 97 -6.81 -7.86 -13.80
CA TYR A 97 -5.58 -7.65 -13.05
C TYR A 97 -5.78 -6.61 -11.93
N TYR A 98 -5.06 -6.76 -10.82
CA TYR A 98 -4.94 -5.72 -9.82
C TYR A 98 -4.11 -4.56 -10.40
N PRO A 99 -4.56 -3.30 -10.27
CA PRO A 99 -3.85 -2.15 -10.81
C PRO A 99 -2.52 -1.93 -10.06
N THR A 100 -1.52 -1.45 -10.78
CA THR A 100 -0.22 -1.06 -10.21
C THR A 100 0.01 0.42 -10.45
N LEU A 101 0.22 1.18 -9.38
CA LEU A 101 0.32 2.65 -9.40
C LEU A 101 1.62 3.11 -8.72
N GLY A 102 2.13 4.29 -9.08
CA GLY A 102 3.22 4.93 -8.34
C GLY A 102 4.57 4.22 -8.48
N ILE A 103 4.90 3.72 -9.67
CA ILE A 103 6.26 3.23 -9.95
C ILE A 103 7.14 4.41 -10.33
N ASP A 104 7.85 4.95 -9.34
CA ASP A 104 8.66 6.15 -9.51
C ASP A 104 9.81 5.97 -10.52
N PHE A 105 10.10 7.02 -11.27
CA PHE A 105 11.33 7.16 -12.04
C PHE A 105 11.95 8.54 -11.79
N MET A 106 13.25 8.66 -12.05
CA MET A 106 14.00 9.89 -11.88
C MET A 106 14.99 10.05 -13.03
N PHE A 107 15.00 11.24 -13.62
CA PHE A 107 16.05 11.73 -14.49
C PHE A 107 17.16 12.36 -13.65
N THR A 108 18.41 12.16 -14.06
CA THR A 108 19.59 12.50 -13.25
C THR A 108 20.32 13.74 -13.73
N ASN A 109 20.25 14.06 -15.02
CA ASN A 109 20.99 15.16 -15.63
C ASN A 109 20.31 15.66 -16.91
N VAL A 110 20.80 16.79 -17.42
CA VAL A 110 20.33 17.42 -18.66
C VAL A 110 21.46 17.38 -19.69
N VAL A 111 21.14 16.97 -20.91
CA VAL A 111 22.03 17.08 -22.08
C VAL A 111 21.29 17.84 -23.17
N GLY A 112 21.77 19.03 -23.51
CA GLY A 112 21.03 19.94 -24.39
C GLY A 112 19.73 20.42 -23.72
N ASP A 113 18.59 20.12 -24.33
CA ASP A 113 17.24 20.45 -23.89
C ASP A 113 16.46 19.24 -23.34
N ARG A 114 17.15 18.13 -23.06
CA ARG A 114 16.53 16.85 -22.69
C ARG A 114 17.01 16.30 -21.36
N TRP A 115 16.12 15.58 -20.71
CA TRP A 115 16.43 14.78 -19.54
C TRP A 115 17.13 13.47 -19.90
N GLU A 116 18.09 13.09 -19.06
CA GLU A 116 18.78 11.80 -19.09
C GLU A 116 18.49 10.97 -17.81
N PRO A 117 18.48 9.63 -17.86
CA PRO A 117 18.67 8.81 -19.05
C PRO A 117 17.53 9.02 -20.06
N TRP A 118 17.84 9.14 -21.34
CA TRP A 118 16.84 9.32 -22.38
C TRP A 118 16.07 8.02 -22.61
N ASN A 119 14.74 8.06 -22.48
CA ASN A 119 13.84 6.93 -22.71
C ASN A 119 14.14 5.67 -21.87
N PRO A 120 14.23 5.76 -20.53
CA PRO A 120 14.39 4.58 -19.71
C PRO A 120 13.15 3.69 -19.83
N THR A 121 13.36 2.38 -19.75
CA THR A 121 12.27 1.40 -19.70
C THR A 121 11.96 1.05 -18.25
N ILE A 122 10.76 1.40 -17.80
CA ILE A 122 10.29 1.18 -16.44
C ILE A 122 9.36 -0.04 -16.43
N ALA A 123 9.73 -1.08 -15.70
CA ALA A 123 8.92 -2.29 -15.57
C ALA A 123 7.75 -2.04 -14.59
N VAL A 124 6.53 -2.37 -15.03
CA VAL A 124 5.32 -2.32 -14.22
C VAL A 124 4.68 -3.70 -14.23
N VAL A 125 4.65 -4.36 -13.07
CA VAL A 125 4.10 -5.72 -12.94
C VAL A 125 2.62 -5.64 -12.58
N LEU A 126 1.75 -6.28 -13.36
CA LEU A 126 0.33 -6.47 -13.06
C LEU A 126 0.10 -7.89 -12.53
N ARG A 127 -0.49 -7.99 -11.33
CA ARG A 127 -0.89 -9.29 -10.77
C ARG A 127 -2.28 -9.65 -11.28
N LYS A 128 -2.44 -10.84 -11.85
CA LYS A 128 -3.76 -11.30 -12.32
C LYS A 128 -4.73 -11.45 -11.15
N VAL A 129 -6.00 -11.10 -11.29
CA VAL A 129 -7.00 -11.44 -10.28
C VAL A 129 -7.16 -12.97 -10.29
N GLY A 130 -7.03 -13.60 -9.14
CA GLY A 130 -7.17 -15.05 -8.99
C GLY A 130 -8.63 -15.42 -8.75
N ASN A 131 -8.90 -15.96 -7.56
CA ASN A 131 -10.25 -16.28 -7.12
C ASN A 131 -10.55 -15.52 -5.81
N PRO A 132 -10.89 -14.22 -5.85
CA PRO A 132 -11.28 -13.50 -4.65
C PRO A 132 -12.52 -14.13 -4.01
N ILE A 133 -12.48 -14.31 -2.69
CA ILE A 133 -13.56 -14.94 -1.92
C ILE A 133 -14.10 -14.02 -0.82
N PRO A 134 -15.32 -14.25 -0.35
CA PRO A 134 -15.83 -13.62 0.86
C PRO A 134 -14.95 -13.95 2.07
N MET A 135 -14.64 -12.95 2.90
CA MET A 135 -13.89 -13.11 4.15
C MET A 135 -14.49 -12.27 5.27
N TYR A 136 -14.20 -12.61 6.52
CA TYR A 136 -14.38 -11.69 7.64
C TYR A 136 -13.23 -10.70 7.61
N ALA A 137 -13.50 -9.48 7.12
CA ALA A 137 -12.48 -8.44 6.99
C ALA A 137 -12.88 -7.21 7.79
N LYS A 138 -12.02 -6.75 8.69
CA LYS A 138 -12.29 -5.56 9.49
C LYS A 138 -11.00 -4.80 9.76
N ARG A 139 -11.11 -3.48 9.70
CA ARG A 139 -10.14 -2.55 10.27
C ARG A 139 -10.56 -2.30 11.71
N VAL A 140 -9.67 -2.55 12.64
CA VAL A 140 -9.70 -2.04 14.01
C VAL A 140 -8.89 -0.74 13.98
N PRO A 141 -9.53 0.44 14.05
CA PRO A 141 -8.82 1.71 14.05
C PRO A 141 -7.89 1.81 15.26
N ILE A 142 -6.77 2.52 15.13
CA ILE A 142 -5.83 2.72 16.24
C ILE A 142 -6.49 3.44 17.42
N GLU A 143 -7.57 4.17 17.19
CA GLU A 143 -8.37 4.81 18.24
C GLU A 143 -9.21 3.81 19.06
N SER A 144 -9.16 2.50 18.75
CA SER A 144 -9.87 1.47 19.50
C SER A 144 -9.16 1.19 20.82
N GLU A 145 -9.88 1.40 21.91
CA GLU A 145 -9.38 1.16 23.26
C GLU A 145 -9.52 -0.32 23.64
N MET A 146 -8.48 -0.86 24.28
CA MET A 146 -8.53 -2.17 24.91
C MET A 146 -9.45 -2.11 26.13
N PRO A 147 -10.26 -3.16 26.38
CA PRO A 147 -11.22 -3.12 27.47
C PRO A 147 -10.59 -3.22 28.86
N VAL A 148 -9.39 -3.81 28.96
CA VAL A 148 -8.64 -3.99 30.20
C VAL A 148 -7.14 -3.75 29.96
N ALA A 149 -6.43 -3.35 31.02
CA ALA A 149 -4.98 -3.23 31.04
C ALA A 149 -4.35 -4.44 31.74
N ASP A 150 -3.13 -4.82 31.36
CA ASP A 150 -2.29 -5.84 32.02
C ASP A 150 -2.87 -7.28 32.08
N GLU A 151 -4.12 -7.48 31.64
CA GLU A 151 -4.82 -8.76 31.58
C GLU A 151 -4.98 -9.25 30.13
N PRO A 152 -5.00 -10.57 29.89
CA PRO A 152 -5.30 -11.14 28.59
C PRO A 152 -6.80 -10.96 28.25
N VAL A 153 -7.09 -10.45 27.05
CA VAL A 153 -8.46 -10.37 26.52
C VAL A 153 -8.56 -11.00 25.14
N GLY A 154 -9.60 -11.81 24.94
CA GLY A 154 -9.89 -12.46 23.67
C GLY A 154 -10.50 -11.48 22.65
N TYR A 155 -10.16 -11.63 21.38
CA TYR A 155 -10.80 -10.98 20.25
C TYR A 155 -11.29 -12.02 19.25
N ASP A 156 -12.57 -11.94 18.88
CA ASP A 156 -13.22 -12.85 17.94
C ASP A 156 -13.17 -12.24 16.53
N LEU A 157 -12.46 -12.90 15.61
CA LEU A 157 -12.26 -12.41 14.24
C LEU A 157 -13.48 -12.65 13.34
N MET A 158 -14.37 -13.58 13.69
CA MET A 158 -15.61 -13.80 12.93
C MET A 158 -16.75 -12.88 13.37
N ILE A 159 -16.70 -12.38 14.62
CA ILE A 159 -17.64 -11.37 15.12
C ILE A 159 -17.07 -9.94 14.98
N GLY A 160 -15.75 -9.81 15.02
CA GLY A 160 -15.05 -8.53 14.98
C GLY A 160 -15.18 -7.70 16.25
N ASP A 161 -15.21 -8.36 17.41
CA ASP A 161 -15.38 -7.71 18.71
C ASP A 161 -14.61 -8.45 19.82
N TRP A 162 -14.37 -7.77 20.93
CA TRP A 162 -13.80 -8.39 22.12
C TRP A 162 -14.71 -9.51 22.64
N VAL A 163 -14.11 -10.54 23.22
CA VAL A 163 -14.84 -11.67 23.82
C VAL A 163 -15.48 -11.23 25.15
N ALA A 164 -16.61 -11.85 25.49
CA ALA A 164 -17.26 -11.64 26.78
C ALA A 164 -16.26 -11.76 27.96
N PRO A 165 -16.39 -10.92 29.01
CA PRO A 165 -17.49 -9.98 29.26
C PRO A 165 -17.32 -8.61 28.58
N HIS A 166 -16.28 -8.38 27.79
CA HIS A 166 -15.90 -7.06 27.29
C HIS A 166 -16.52 -6.67 25.95
N GLY A 167 -17.08 -7.64 25.24
CA GLY A 167 -17.79 -7.44 23.99
C GLY A 167 -18.68 -8.63 23.66
N LYS A 168 -19.07 -8.75 22.39
CA LYS A 168 -19.97 -9.79 21.88
C LYS A 168 -19.26 -10.99 21.26
N GLY A 169 -17.93 -10.97 21.23
CA GLY A 169 -17.12 -12.08 20.73
C GLY A 169 -17.34 -13.34 21.54
N GLN A 170 -17.23 -14.50 20.88
CA GLN A 170 -17.54 -15.81 21.47
C GLN A 170 -16.31 -16.72 21.50
N VAL A 171 -15.44 -16.58 20.50
CA VAL A 171 -14.22 -17.37 20.36
C VAL A 171 -13.02 -16.42 20.42
N ALA A 172 -12.09 -16.67 21.33
CA ALA A 172 -10.85 -15.91 21.39
C ALA A 172 -9.88 -16.41 20.31
N ASP A 173 -9.99 -15.87 19.09
CA ASP A 173 -9.05 -16.20 18.01
C ASP A 173 -7.67 -15.61 18.31
N PHE A 174 -7.67 -14.35 18.75
CA PHE A 174 -6.51 -13.65 19.29
C PHE A 174 -6.70 -13.46 20.80
N VAL A 175 -5.64 -13.64 21.57
CA VAL A 175 -5.59 -13.29 22.98
C VAL A 175 -4.53 -12.21 23.15
N VAL A 176 -4.97 -11.02 23.51
CA VAL A 176 -4.15 -9.80 23.53
C VAL A 176 -3.88 -9.42 24.99
N THR A 177 -2.62 -9.27 25.36
CA THR A 177 -2.21 -8.69 26.65
C THR A 177 -1.38 -7.45 26.37
N MET A 178 -1.73 -6.34 27.03
CA MET A 178 -0.95 -5.12 26.97
C MET A 178 -0.40 -4.76 28.36
N LYS A 179 0.92 -4.80 28.48
CA LYS A 179 1.61 -4.31 29.68
C LYS A 179 2.16 -2.92 29.46
N ARG A 180 2.06 -2.06 30.46
CA ARG A 180 2.44 -0.65 30.30
C ARG A 180 3.10 -0.06 31.53
N ARG A 181 3.99 0.89 31.28
CA ARG A 181 4.55 1.83 32.25
C ARG A 181 4.54 3.20 31.59
N VAL A 182 3.73 4.13 32.09
CA VAL A 182 3.61 5.47 31.52
C VAL A 182 3.81 6.48 32.64
N ALA A 183 4.97 7.15 32.66
CA ALA A 183 5.22 8.28 33.56
C ALA A 183 4.93 9.60 32.84
N ASP A 184 5.42 9.76 31.61
CA ASP A 184 5.08 10.87 30.70
C ASP A 184 5.35 10.50 29.21
N TRP A 185 5.17 11.45 28.28
CA TRP A 185 5.38 11.22 26.83
C TRP A 185 6.82 10.87 26.42
N LYS A 186 7.80 11.20 27.26
CA LYS A 186 9.24 10.91 27.13
C LYS A 186 9.74 9.99 28.25
N ASP A 187 8.83 9.28 28.92
CA ASP A 187 9.16 8.20 29.82
C ASP A 187 8.01 7.20 29.86
N PHE A 188 8.00 6.32 28.85
CA PHE A 188 6.98 5.29 28.74
C PHE A 188 7.52 4.02 28.10
N GLU A 189 6.86 2.92 28.38
CA GLU A 189 7.09 1.63 27.76
C GLU A 189 5.78 0.87 27.67
N THR A 190 5.54 0.23 26.55
CA THR A 190 4.34 -0.55 26.28
C THR A 190 4.74 -1.83 25.58
N HIS A 191 4.30 -2.97 26.12
CA HIS A 191 4.58 -4.31 25.62
C HIS A 191 3.28 -4.99 25.25
N LEU A 192 3.15 -5.29 23.96
CA LEU A 192 2.08 -6.09 23.39
C LEU A 192 2.52 -7.55 23.32
N THR A 193 1.69 -8.43 23.85
CA THR A 193 1.77 -9.88 23.63
C THR A 193 0.49 -10.35 22.95
N LEU A 194 0.64 -11.06 21.85
CA LEU A 194 -0.43 -11.73 21.12
C LEU A 194 -0.21 -13.25 21.21
N THR A 195 -1.18 -13.95 21.76
CA THR A 195 -1.26 -15.42 21.78
C THR A 195 -2.57 -15.91 21.17
N PHE A 196 -2.76 -17.22 21.13
CA PHE A 196 -3.88 -17.88 20.46
C PHE A 196 -4.46 -18.97 21.36
N SER A 197 -5.75 -19.26 21.21
CA SER A 197 -6.43 -20.21 22.10
C SER A 197 -6.12 -21.68 21.81
N ASN A 198 -5.72 -22.04 20.59
CA ASN A 198 -5.41 -23.44 20.24
C ASN A 198 -3.91 -23.66 20.02
N GLN A 199 -3.43 -24.87 20.32
CA GLN A 199 -2.00 -25.22 20.30
C GLN A 199 -1.34 -25.05 18.93
N LEU A 200 -2.08 -25.29 17.85
CA LEU A 200 -1.58 -25.13 16.49
C LEU A 200 -1.99 -23.79 15.86
N ASP A 201 -2.67 -22.90 16.57
CA ASP A 201 -2.89 -21.55 16.06
C ASP A 201 -1.58 -20.75 16.11
N GLY A 202 -1.52 -19.62 15.41
CA GLY A 202 -0.34 -18.79 15.47
C GLY A 202 -0.25 -17.74 14.38
N ILE A 203 0.88 -17.05 14.37
CA ILE A 203 1.17 -15.93 13.48
C ILE A 203 2.57 -16.03 12.89
N GLN A 204 2.73 -15.51 11.69
CA GLN A 204 3.98 -15.48 10.95
C GLN A 204 4.13 -14.13 10.25
N ALA A 205 5.28 -13.48 10.39
CA ALA A 205 5.58 -12.25 9.67
C ALA A 205 5.73 -12.52 8.16
N ILE A 206 5.11 -11.66 7.35
CA ILE A 206 5.27 -11.69 5.89
C ILE A 206 6.66 -11.17 5.53
N GLN A 207 7.47 -12.02 4.92
CA GLN A 207 8.87 -11.70 4.56
C GLN A 207 8.98 -10.98 3.22
N GLU A 208 8.10 -11.31 2.27
CA GLU A 208 8.19 -10.83 0.90
C GLU A 208 6.91 -10.09 0.51
N ALA A 209 7.09 -8.91 -0.09
CA ALA A 209 6.01 -8.15 -0.68
C ALA A 209 5.87 -8.53 -2.15
N GLY A 210 4.63 -8.56 -2.63
CA GLY A 210 4.34 -8.48 -4.05
C GLY A 210 4.86 -7.17 -4.66
N PRO A 211 4.75 -7.06 -6.00
CA PRO A 211 5.27 -5.93 -6.75
C PRO A 211 4.93 -4.58 -6.12
N LYS A 212 5.90 -3.66 -6.11
CA LYS A 212 5.69 -2.27 -5.66
C LYS A 212 4.48 -1.69 -6.39
N GLY A 213 3.68 -0.89 -5.72
CA GLY A 213 2.55 -0.18 -6.33
C GLY A 213 1.31 -1.03 -6.66
N SER A 214 1.38 -2.36 -6.62
CA SER A 214 0.22 -3.24 -6.83
C SER A 214 -0.83 -3.00 -5.75
N ALA A 215 -2.11 -2.93 -6.11
CA ALA A 215 -3.22 -2.89 -5.14
C ALA A 215 -3.32 -4.16 -4.29
N PHE A 216 -2.78 -5.29 -4.78
CA PHE A 216 -2.71 -6.56 -4.04
C PHE A 216 -1.24 -6.97 -3.84
N ARG A 217 -0.66 -6.60 -2.70
CA ARG A 217 0.77 -6.85 -2.39
C ARG A 217 1.02 -8.05 -1.48
N LEU A 218 0.02 -8.50 -0.72
CA LEU A 218 0.22 -9.59 0.22
C LEU A 218 0.25 -10.95 -0.51
N PRO A 219 0.74 -12.03 0.13
CA PRO A 219 0.69 -13.37 -0.43
C PRO A 219 -0.74 -13.79 -0.82
N ARG A 220 -0.89 -14.54 -1.92
CA ARG A 220 -2.17 -15.13 -2.37
C ARG A 220 -2.62 -16.29 -1.49
N THR A 221 -1.65 -16.98 -0.87
CA THR A 221 -1.88 -18.22 -0.15
C THR A 221 -1.17 -18.16 1.19
N ALA A 222 -1.82 -18.61 2.24
CA ALA A 222 -1.23 -18.75 3.56
C ALA A 222 -0.18 -19.89 3.60
N SER A 223 0.78 -19.80 4.52
CA SER A 223 1.74 -20.89 4.78
C SER A 223 1.03 -22.10 5.41
N GLU A 224 1.60 -23.30 5.28
CA GLU A 224 1.15 -24.47 6.06
C GLU A 224 1.83 -24.54 7.44
N THR A 225 3.03 -24.00 7.54
CA THR A 225 3.95 -24.20 8.66
C THR A 225 4.50 -22.87 9.17
N SER A 226 5.33 -22.93 10.22
CA SER A 226 6.08 -21.79 10.78
C SER A 226 5.25 -20.71 11.49
N TYR A 227 4.04 -21.08 11.91
CA TYR A 227 3.22 -20.26 12.81
C TYR A 227 3.78 -20.28 14.23
N GLN A 228 4.00 -19.08 14.79
CA GLN A 228 4.42 -18.90 16.17
C GLN A 228 3.17 -18.71 17.05
N VAL A 229 3.07 -19.49 18.12
CA VAL A 229 1.94 -19.43 19.09
C VAL A 229 1.94 -18.16 19.95
N MET A 230 3.02 -17.39 19.89
CA MET A 230 3.19 -16.14 20.61
C MET A 230 3.95 -15.16 19.74
N TRP A 231 3.47 -13.93 19.69
CA TRP A 231 4.15 -12.80 19.08
C TRP A 231 4.19 -11.64 20.06
N THR A 232 5.32 -10.95 20.12
CA THR A 232 5.51 -9.82 21.03
C THR A 232 6.07 -8.62 20.31
N ASN A 233 5.71 -7.44 20.80
CA ASN A 233 6.20 -6.18 20.29
C ASN A 233 6.20 -5.13 21.39
N SER A 234 7.13 -4.19 21.33
CA SER A 234 7.32 -3.15 22.33
C SER A 234 7.59 -1.82 21.67
N ILE A 235 7.03 -0.77 22.26
CA ILE A 235 7.37 0.63 21.97
C ILE A 235 7.67 1.35 23.26
N GLY A 236 8.50 2.38 23.21
CA GLY A 236 8.74 3.20 24.37
C GLY A 236 9.68 4.36 24.11
N TYR A 237 9.78 5.23 25.09
CA TYR A 237 10.83 6.22 25.20
C TYR A 237 11.41 6.09 26.60
N VAL A 238 12.72 5.87 26.70
CA VAL A 238 13.43 5.82 27.98
C VAL A 238 14.28 7.09 28.11
N PRO A 239 14.15 7.88 29.20
CA PRO A 239 14.99 9.04 29.45
C PRO A 239 16.47 8.73 29.29
N GLY A 240 17.17 9.55 28.50
CA GLY A 240 18.59 9.35 28.18
C GLY A 240 18.90 8.27 27.13
N LYS A 241 17.97 7.38 26.78
CA LYS A 241 18.16 6.39 25.70
C LYS A 241 17.35 6.69 24.43
N GLY A 242 16.28 7.47 24.56
CA GLY A 242 15.42 7.87 23.44
C GLY A 242 14.31 6.86 23.12
N TYR A 243 13.71 7.05 21.95
CA TYR A 243 12.60 6.23 21.45
C TYR A 243 13.10 4.88 20.91
N PHE A 244 12.34 3.83 21.15
CA PHE A 244 12.55 2.51 20.58
C PHE A 244 11.24 1.86 20.15
N GLN A 245 11.34 0.95 19.18
CA GLN A 245 10.28 0.07 18.72
C GLN A 245 10.91 -1.24 18.28
N THR A 246 10.36 -2.39 18.71
CA THR A 246 10.89 -3.70 18.31
C THR A 246 10.33 -4.18 16.97
N GLN A 247 9.19 -3.65 16.54
CA GLN A 247 8.65 -3.94 15.22
C GLN A 247 9.57 -3.43 14.11
N PRO A 248 9.80 -4.20 13.05
CA PRO A 248 10.51 -3.70 11.88
C PRO A 248 9.79 -2.52 11.22
N LYS A 249 10.54 -1.48 10.85
CA LYS A 249 10.01 -0.30 10.12
C LYS A 249 9.29 -0.68 8.82
N ASN A 250 9.73 -1.75 8.16
CA ASN A 250 9.17 -2.23 6.90
C ASN A 250 8.22 -3.43 7.09
N CYS A 251 7.48 -3.48 8.20
CA CYS A 251 6.50 -4.54 8.45
C CYS A 251 5.42 -4.55 7.35
N LEU A 252 5.39 -5.62 6.56
CA LEU A 252 4.40 -5.81 5.50
C LEU A 252 3.05 -6.29 6.04
N GLY A 253 3.08 -6.93 7.21
CA GLY A 253 1.95 -7.59 7.84
C GLY A 253 2.27 -9.02 8.24
N TYR A 254 1.22 -9.77 8.49
CA TYR A 254 1.30 -11.10 9.08
C TYR A 254 0.34 -12.07 8.39
N LEU A 255 0.71 -13.34 8.35
CA LEU A 255 -0.20 -14.45 8.14
C LEU A 255 -0.57 -15.03 9.50
N PHE A 256 -1.79 -15.53 9.66
CA PHE A 256 -2.19 -16.22 10.88
C PHE A 256 -3.04 -17.46 10.58
N ARG A 257 -3.03 -18.39 11.54
CA ARG A 257 -3.87 -19.58 11.60
C ARG A 257 -4.68 -19.54 12.88
N ALA A 258 -5.99 -19.77 12.77
CA ALA A 258 -6.93 -19.70 13.88
C ALA A 258 -7.92 -20.88 13.86
N ARG A 259 -8.53 -21.17 15.01
CA ARG A 259 -9.55 -22.22 15.19
C ARG A 259 -9.08 -23.59 14.72
N SER A 260 -7.82 -23.92 14.99
CA SER A 260 -7.29 -25.23 14.68
C SER A 260 -7.98 -26.34 15.47
N VAL A 261 -8.22 -27.46 14.79
CA VAL A 261 -8.70 -28.72 15.35
C VAL A 261 -7.65 -29.76 15.04
N VAL A 262 -7.28 -30.54 16.07
CA VAL A 262 -6.31 -31.63 15.96
C VAL A 262 -6.99 -32.98 16.11
N ASP A 263 -6.38 -34.02 15.54
CA ASP A 263 -6.75 -35.41 15.81
C ASP A 263 -6.16 -35.90 17.14
N ASP A 264 -6.44 -37.17 17.48
CA ASP A 264 -5.92 -37.84 18.69
C ASP A 264 -4.38 -37.93 18.74
N LYS A 265 -3.69 -37.69 17.61
CA LYS A 265 -2.24 -37.66 17.48
C LYS A 265 -1.68 -36.23 17.52
N GLY A 266 -2.51 -35.23 17.79
CA GLY A 266 -2.14 -33.82 17.79
C GLY A 266 -1.85 -33.26 16.40
N GLN A 267 -2.23 -33.95 15.32
CA GLN A 267 -2.02 -33.50 13.95
C GLN A 267 -3.16 -32.59 13.52
N LEU A 268 -2.83 -31.55 12.74
CA LEU A 268 -3.83 -30.60 12.25
C LEU A 268 -4.82 -31.28 11.30
N VAL A 269 -6.11 -31.24 11.65
CA VAL A 269 -7.22 -31.74 10.81
C VAL A 269 -7.93 -30.57 10.11
N ARG A 270 -8.11 -29.46 10.84
CA ARG A 270 -8.87 -28.32 10.35
C ARG A 270 -8.30 -27.02 10.91
N ALA A 271 -8.23 -25.96 10.11
CA ALA A 271 -8.03 -24.60 10.60
C ALA A 271 -8.63 -23.57 9.64
N LEU A 272 -8.70 -22.32 10.10
CA LEU A 272 -8.92 -21.16 9.27
C LEU A 272 -7.61 -20.38 9.11
N TYR A 273 -7.48 -19.71 7.97
CA TYR A 273 -6.29 -18.96 7.60
C TYR A 273 -6.64 -17.51 7.31
N GLY A 274 -5.72 -16.61 7.63
CA GLY A 274 -5.93 -15.19 7.41
C GLY A 274 -4.65 -14.39 7.33
N LYS A 275 -4.81 -13.08 7.18
CA LYS A 275 -3.71 -12.13 7.14
C LYS A 275 -4.06 -10.85 7.88
N ILE A 276 -3.03 -10.19 8.40
CA ILE A 276 -3.06 -8.81 8.89
C ILE A 276 -2.27 -7.96 7.90
N LYS A 277 -2.87 -6.87 7.42
CA LYS A 277 -2.22 -5.93 6.51
C LYS A 277 -1.49 -4.86 7.30
N GLY A 278 -0.18 -4.78 7.09
CA GLY A 278 0.66 -3.80 7.77
C GLY A 278 0.91 -4.13 9.25
N PRO A 279 1.48 -3.18 10.00
CA PRO A 279 1.80 -3.36 11.40
C PRO A 279 0.57 -3.57 12.28
N ILE A 280 0.75 -4.25 13.42
CA ILE A 280 -0.19 -4.13 14.55
C ILE A 280 0.26 -2.92 15.36
N GLU A 281 -0.55 -1.88 15.33
CA GLU A 281 -0.29 -0.59 15.97
C GLU A 281 -0.84 -0.61 17.40
N PHE A 282 -0.14 0.03 18.33
CA PHE A 282 -0.61 0.19 19.70
C PHE A 282 0.08 1.37 20.39
N ASP A 283 -0.60 1.97 21.36
CA ASP A 283 -0.10 3.07 22.17
C ASP A 283 -0.84 3.11 23.52
N ALA A 284 -0.14 3.32 24.63
CA ALA A 284 -0.76 3.42 25.95
C ALA A 284 -0.68 4.82 26.58
N ARG A 285 -0.04 5.80 25.92
CA ARG A 285 0.26 7.12 26.51
C ARG A 285 -0.99 7.96 26.82
N GLU A 286 -2.00 7.86 25.98
CA GLU A 286 -3.23 8.67 26.05
C GLU A 286 -4.46 7.86 26.45
N SER A 287 -4.28 6.66 27.00
CA SER A 287 -5.39 5.76 27.39
C SER A 287 -5.23 5.26 28.82
N LYS A 288 -6.34 4.90 29.48
CA LYS A 288 -6.32 4.22 30.79
C LYS A 288 -6.07 2.72 30.67
N THR A 289 -6.11 2.17 29.46
CA THR A 289 -5.71 0.81 29.14
C THR A 289 -4.61 0.87 28.08
N ALA A 290 -4.98 0.73 26.81
CA ALA A 290 -4.16 1.03 25.66
C ALA A 290 -5.04 1.11 24.41
N HIS A 291 -4.52 1.76 23.39
CA HIS A 291 -5.03 1.75 22.03
C HIS A 291 -4.40 0.60 21.24
N ILE A 292 -5.17 -0.04 20.36
CA ILE A 292 -4.69 -1.07 19.45
C ILE A 292 -5.37 -0.94 18.09
N GLY A 293 -4.60 -1.03 17.01
CA GLY A 293 -5.07 -0.92 15.65
C GLY A 293 -4.47 -1.98 14.74
N PHE A 294 -5.29 -2.58 13.89
CA PHE A 294 -4.86 -3.53 12.86
C PHE A 294 -5.96 -3.73 11.82
N THR A 295 -5.60 -4.20 10.62
CA THR A 295 -6.58 -4.59 9.60
C THR A 295 -6.40 -6.06 9.26
N TYR A 296 -7.42 -6.88 9.48
CA TYR A 296 -7.36 -8.33 9.26
C TYR A 296 -8.36 -8.82 8.21
N TYR A 297 -8.07 -10.00 7.68
CA TYR A 297 -8.89 -10.76 6.75
C TYR A 297 -8.81 -12.23 7.17
N LEU A 298 -9.95 -12.86 7.45
CA LEU A 298 -10.06 -14.26 7.82
C LEU A 298 -10.88 -15.02 6.77
N ASN A 299 -10.26 -16.02 6.15
CA ASN A 299 -10.95 -16.94 5.25
C ASN A 299 -11.89 -17.86 6.07
N PRO A 300 -13.21 -17.89 5.80
CA PRO A 300 -14.16 -18.72 6.52
C PRO A 300 -14.08 -20.21 6.17
N THR A 301 -13.44 -20.54 5.04
CA THR A 301 -13.48 -21.88 4.45
C THR A 301 -12.44 -22.78 5.13
N PRO A 302 -12.85 -23.87 5.79
CA PRO A 302 -11.91 -24.76 6.47
C PRO A 302 -10.81 -25.29 5.54
N ASN A 303 -9.55 -25.20 5.97
CA ASN A 303 -8.34 -25.64 5.26
C ASN A 303 -8.06 -24.96 3.91
N ASP A 304 -8.90 -24.04 3.47
CA ASP A 304 -8.58 -23.19 2.32
C ASP A 304 -7.58 -22.11 2.76
N ARG A 305 -6.46 -22.04 2.04
CA ARG A 305 -5.37 -21.10 2.30
C ARG A 305 -5.45 -19.87 1.42
N ASN A 306 -6.49 -19.71 0.59
CA ASN A 306 -6.69 -18.54 -0.23
C ASN A 306 -6.82 -17.26 0.63
N LEU A 307 -6.07 -16.23 0.26
CA LEU A 307 -5.97 -14.93 0.94
C LEU A 307 -6.43 -13.77 0.03
N GLU A 308 -6.98 -14.04 -1.15
CA GLU A 308 -7.59 -13.01 -2.00
C GLU A 308 -8.99 -12.66 -1.49
N PHE A 309 -9.13 -11.47 -0.90
CA PHE A 309 -10.40 -10.98 -0.40
C PHE A 309 -11.21 -10.30 -1.50
N ASP A 310 -12.51 -10.61 -1.56
CA ASP A 310 -13.48 -9.88 -2.38
C ASP A 310 -14.12 -8.73 -1.57
N PRO A 311 -13.75 -7.46 -1.81
CA PRO A 311 -14.27 -6.33 -1.05
C PRO A 311 -15.76 -6.08 -1.25
N SER A 312 -16.39 -6.68 -2.27
CA SER A 312 -17.84 -6.61 -2.48
C SER A 312 -18.63 -7.61 -1.62
N ARG A 313 -17.95 -8.59 -1.02
CA ARG A 313 -18.55 -9.68 -0.24
C ARG A 313 -17.88 -9.85 1.13
N ASN A 314 -17.85 -8.78 1.91
CA ASN A 314 -17.43 -8.87 3.32
C ASN A 314 -18.48 -9.64 4.14
N LEU A 315 -18.04 -10.58 4.97
CA LEU A 315 -18.91 -11.38 5.83
C LEU A 315 -19.29 -10.68 7.13
N LEU A 316 -18.52 -9.65 7.53
CA LEU A 316 -18.90 -8.77 8.63
C LEU A 316 -19.85 -7.70 8.09
N THR A 317 -21.09 -7.75 8.57
CA THR A 317 -22.14 -6.76 8.28
C THR A 317 -22.18 -5.72 9.41
N ASP A 318 -22.71 -4.53 9.13
CA ASP A 318 -22.86 -3.44 10.11
C ASP A 318 -21.57 -2.80 10.65
N LEU A 319 -20.47 -2.87 9.88
CA LEU A 319 -19.23 -2.17 10.20
C LEU A 319 -19.40 -0.64 10.08
N LYS A 320 -18.86 0.11 11.06
CA LYS A 320 -18.72 1.56 10.96
C LYS A 320 -17.84 1.90 9.75
N SER A 321 -17.98 3.10 9.20
CA SER A 321 -17.17 3.52 8.04
C SER A 321 -15.65 3.41 8.29
N ALA A 322 -15.18 3.62 9.52
CA ALA A 322 -13.77 3.50 9.89
C ALA A 322 -13.29 2.04 10.02
N GLU A 323 -14.22 1.08 10.13
CA GLU A 323 -13.94 -0.35 10.29
C GLU A 323 -14.00 -1.12 8.96
N GLN A 324 -14.57 -0.51 7.92
CA GLN A 324 -14.72 -1.13 6.60
C GLN A 324 -13.36 -1.31 5.90
N VAL A 325 -13.23 -2.43 5.21
CA VAL A 325 -12.06 -2.75 4.38
C VAL A 325 -12.48 -2.77 2.92
N LYS A 326 -11.80 -1.97 2.09
CA LYS A 326 -12.15 -1.75 0.68
C LYS A 326 -11.08 -2.25 -0.29
N GLU A 327 -10.01 -2.82 0.22
CA GLU A 327 -8.87 -3.30 -0.55
C GLU A 327 -8.65 -4.78 -0.26
N PRO A 328 -8.17 -5.56 -1.24
CA PRO A 328 -7.89 -6.98 -1.10
C PRO A 328 -6.61 -7.28 -0.30
#